data_AF-A0A2N5KHY9-F1
#
_entry.id   AF-A0A2N5KHY9-F1
#
_cell.length_a   1.000
_cell.length_b   1.000
_cell.length_c   1.000
_cell.angle_alpha   90.00
_cell.angle_beta   90.00
_cell.angle_gamma   90.00
#
_symmetry.space_group_name_H-M   'P 1'
#
loop_
_entity.id
_entity.type
_entity.pdbx_description
1 polymer ?
#
loop_
_entity_poly.entity_id
_entity_poly.type
_entity_poly.pdbx_seq_one_letter_code
_entity_poly.pdbx_strand_id
1 'polypeptide(L)'
;MPRRYLDRRAEAEIEAMLAAEQQAATEGAAERPADQRQSSGATKRAGSGRRAAGDWHGLVEQRIQEGMEQGLFDNLRGAGQPLNLDEDRFVPDDMKMAFRMLRSSGLAPLWVDMNKEIREDIARMHRFRAHVHSQWTRISSIEREHRRDEYVQRVKEINS
;
A
#
# COMPACT_ATOMS: atom_id res chain seq x y z
N MET A 1 -24.06 -17.18 -6.57
CA MET A 1 -22.99 -17.93 -5.87
C MET A 1 -22.77 -17.28 -4.51
N PRO A 2 -22.95 -17.97 -3.38
CA PRO A 2 -22.70 -17.36 -2.07
C PRO A 2 -21.18 -17.21 -1.85
N ARG A 3 -20.73 -16.02 -1.42
CA ARG A 3 -19.37 -15.78 -0.91
C ARG A 3 -19.14 -16.73 0.27
N ARG A 4 -18.34 -17.78 0.10
CA ARG A 4 -17.91 -18.64 1.21
C ARG A 4 -16.77 -17.91 1.93
N TYR A 5 -17.15 -17.26 3.03
CA TYR A 5 -16.28 -16.53 3.96
C TYR A 5 -15.11 -17.40 4.43
N LEU A 6 -14.02 -16.74 4.82
CA LEU A 6 -12.91 -17.38 5.54
C LEU A 6 -13.50 -18.10 6.78
N ASP A 7 -12.85 -19.17 7.23
CA ASP A 7 -13.28 -19.86 8.46
C ASP A 7 -13.46 -18.83 9.59
N ARG A 8 -14.59 -18.86 10.33
CA ARG A 8 -14.91 -17.87 11.39
C ARG A 8 -13.77 -17.72 12.39
N ARG A 9 -12.98 -18.78 12.56
CA ARG A 9 -11.78 -18.79 13.40
C ARG A 9 -10.66 -17.90 12.85
N ALA A 10 -10.38 -17.98 11.55
CA ALA A 10 -9.37 -17.15 10.90
C ALA A 10 -9.79 -15.67 10.87
N GLU A 11 -11.09 -15.40 10.71
CA GLU A 11 -11.64 -14.04 10.79
C GLU A 11 -11.47 -13.46 12.20
N ALA A 12 -11.80 -14.23 13.24
CA ALA A 12 -11.62 -13.83 14.64
C ALA A 12 -10.14 -13.63 15.01
N GLU A 13 -9.23 -14.46 14.48
CA GLU A 13 -7.77 -14.34 14.71
C GLU A 13 -7.19 -13.06 14.07
N ILE A 14 -7.65 -12.70 12.87
CA ILE A 14 -7.26 -11.46 12.19
C ILE A 14 -7.84 -10.24 12.90
N GLU A 15 -9.10 -10.28 13.34
CA GLU A 15 -9.73 -9.20 14.10
C GLU A 15 -9.05 -8.98 15.46
N ALA A 16 -8.71 -10.05 16.18
CA ALA A 16 -7.97 -9.97 17.44
C ALA A 16 -6.57 -9.35 17.25
N MET A 17 -5.88 -9.66 16.15
CA MET A 17 -4.60 -9.03 15.82
C MET A 17 -4.73 -7.55 15.49
N LEU A 18 -5.76 -7.16 14.73
CA LEU A 18 -6.00 -5.75 14.40
C LEU A 18 -6.32 -4.92 15.66
N ALA A 19 -7.03 -5.50 16.63
CA ALA A 19 -7.30 -4.86 17.92
C ALA A 19 -6.03 -4.71 18.77
N ALA A 20 -5.14 -5.70 18.78
CA ALA A 20 -3.87 -5.65 19.52
C ALA A 20 -2.86 -4.64 18.93
N GLU A 21 -2.83 -4.49 17.60
CA GLU A 21 -1.94 -3.54 16.92
C GLU A 21 -2.36 -2.08 17.17
N GLN A 22 -3.66 -1.81 17.24
CA GLN A 22 -4.18 -0.47 17.60
C GLN A 22 -3.81 -0.06 19.03
N GLN A 23 -3.76 -1.02 19.97
CA GLN A 23 -3.32 -0.79 21.35
C GLN A 23 -1.80 -0.58 21.43
N ALA A 24 -1.01 -1.34 20.67
CA ALA A 24 0.44 -1.15 20.61
C ALA A 24 0.85 0.19 19.97
N ALA A 25 0.08 0.70 19.00
CA ALA A 25 0.33 1.99 18.38
C ALA A 25 0.06 3.17 19.32
N THR A 26 -0.82 3.02 20.32
CA THR A 26 -1.06 4.05 21.35
C THR A 26 -0.01 4.07 22.46
N GLU A 27 0.73 2.98 22.65
CA GLU A 27 1.69 2.83 23.76
C GLU A 27 3.17 3.00 23.32
N GLY A 28 3.50 2.84 22.02
CA GLY A 28 4.88 2.79 21.52
C GLY A 28 5.50 4.09 20.97
N ALA A 29 5.05 5.28 21.39
CA ALA A 29 5.56 6.56 20.85
C ALA A 29 6.89 7.06 21.47
N ALA A 30 7.53 6.31 22.37
CA ALA A 30 8.80 6.70 22.98
C ALA A 30 9.89 5.66 22.73
N GLU A 31 10.99 6.13 22.12
CA GLU A 31 12.33 5.54 22.05
C GLU A 31 12.62 4.48 20.97
N ARG A 32 13.29 4.93 19.89
CA ARG A 32 14.19 4.10 19.08
C ARG A 32 15.60 4.69 19.16
N PRO A 33 16.61 3.96 19.67
CA PRO A 33 17.99 4.41 19.61
C PRO A 33 18.63 4.09 18.25
N ALA A 34 19.63 4.90 17.91
CA ALA A 34 20.42 4.86 16.69
C ALA A 34 21.69 3.99 16.83
N ASP A 35 22.32 3.77 15.65
CA ASP A 35 23.65 3.20 15.38
C ASP A 35 23.71 1.64 15.31
N GLN A 36 24.47 0.98 14.41
CA GLN A 36 25.77 1.37 13.89
C GLN A 36 26.14 0.67 12.57
N ARG A 37 26.92 1.40 11.78
CA ARG A 37 27.62 1.02 10.54
C ARG A 37 28.59 -0.14 10.74
N GLN A 38 28.72 -1.03 9.75
CA GLN A 38 30.02 -1.57 9.35
C GLN A 38 30.13 -1.71 7.83
N SER A 39 31.17 -1.06 7.32
CA SER A 39 31.77 -1.19 5.99
C SER A 39 32.47 -2.53 5.82
N SER A 40 32.47 -3.09 4.61
CA SER A 40 33.62 -3.84 4.04
C SER A 40 33.40 -4.22 2.57
N GLY A 41 34.42 -4.01 1.74
CA GLY A 41 34.65 -4.82 0.53
C GLY A 41 34.47 -4.13 -0.82
N ALA A 42 35.51 -3.45 -1.27
CA ALA A 42 35.63 -2.99 -2.65
C ALA A 42 35.78 -4.18 -3.63
N THR A 43 35.01 -4.20 -4.71
CA THR A 43 35.39 -4.92 -5.94
C THR A 43 35.00 -4.07 -7.14
N LYS A 44 36.02 -3.49 -7.79
CA LYS A 44 35.88 -2.79 -9.07
C LYS A 44 35.54 -3.81 -10.15
N ARG A 45 34.36 -3.71 -10.75
CA ARG A 45 34.08 -4.30 -12.06
C ARG A 45 33.61 -3.21 -13.01
N ALA A 46 34.51 -2.81 -13.90
CA ALA A 46 34.18 -2.05 -15.08
C ALA A 46 33.28 -2.92 -15.97
N GLY A 47 32.09 -2.40 -16.26
CA GLY A 47 31.05 -3.07 -17.03
C GLY A 47 30.12 -2.02 -17.62
N SER A 48 30.51 -1.53 -18.79
CA SER A 48 29.74 -0.79 -19.79
C SER A 48 28.21 -0.95 -19.72
N GLY A 49 27.53 0.19 -19.76
CA GLY A 49 26.44 0.36 -20.73
C GLY A 49 25.06 -0.17 -20.37
N ARG A 50 24.56 0.09 -19.16
CA ARG A 50 23.11 0.21 -18.89
C ARG A 50 22.89 1.24 -17.78
N ARG A 51 22.73 2.52 -18.15
CA ARG A 51 22.02 3.48 -17.27
C ARG A 51 20.55 3.06 -17.30
N ALA A 52 20.20 2.12 -16.43
CA ALA A 52 18.88 1.54 -16.35
C ALA A 52 17.88 2.58 -15.84
N ALA A 53 16.60 2.40 -16.20
CA ALA A 53 15.45 3.25 -15.91
C ALA A 53 15.11 3.49 -14.42
N GLY A 54 16.09 3.42 -13.51
CA GLY A 54 15.97 3.68 -12.08
C GLY A 54 16.55 5.01 -11.59
N ASP A 55 17.11 5.84 -12.49
CA ASP A 55 17.76 7.11 -12.15
C ASP A 55 16.82 8.34 -12.30
N TRP A 56 15.56 8.10 -12.65
CA TRP A 56 14.58 9.17 -12.83
C TRP A 56 14.28 9.91 -11.53
N HIS A 57 14.32 9.23 -10.40
CA HIS A 57 14.05 9.87 -9.11
C HIS A 57 15.13 10.90 -8.76
N GLY A 58 16.41 10.56 -8.94
CA GLY A 58 17.52 11.49 -8.71
C GLY A 58 17.51 12.68 -9.68
N LEU A 59 17.21 12.42 -10.96
CA LEU A 59 17.08 13.48 -11.95
C LEU A 59 15.92 14.43 -11.67
N VAL A 60 14.76 13.90 -11.27
CA VAL A 60 13.59 14.70 -10.90
C VAL A 60 13.87 15.52 -9.65
N GLU A 61 14.47 14.93 -8.62
CA GLU A 61 14.82 15.62 -7.38
C GLU A 61 15.80 16.79 -7.65
N GLN A 62 16.85 16.53 -8.42
CA GLN A 62 17.80 17.58 -8.82
C GLN A 62 17.08 18.72 -9.55
N ARG A 63 16.14 18.40 -10.45
CA ARG A 63 15.41 19.40 -11.22
C ARG A 63 14.45 20.24 -10.37
N ILE A 64 13.79 19.61 -9.39
CA ILE A 64 12.93 20.31 -8.43
C ILE A 64 13.78 21.27 -7.59
N GLN A 65 14.91 20.80 -7.07
CA GLN A 65 15.82 21.59 -6.24
C GLN A 65 16.38 22.81 -6.99
N GLU A 66 16.87 22.62 -8.23
CA GLU A 66 17.29 23.72 -9.11
C GLU A 66 16.17 24.75 -9.32
N GLY A 67 14.91 24.28 -9.46
CA GLY A 67 13.76 25.16 -9.62
C GLY A 67 13.39 25.93 -8.35
N MET A 68 13.59 25.33 -7.16
CA MET A 68 13.43 26.03 -5.88
C MET A 68 14.50 27.11 -5.71
N GLU A 69 15.76 26.81 -6.04
CA GLU A 69 16.87 27.78 -5.98
C GLU A 69 16.67 28.96 -6.94
N GLN A 70 16.05 28.70 -8.10
CA GLN A 70 15.70 29.72 -9.10
C GLN A 70 14.42 30.50 -8.76
N GLY A 71 13.73 30.16 -7.67
CA GLY A 71 12.46 30.79 -7.31
C GLY A 71 11.32 30.50 -8.30
N LEU A 72 11.39 29.42 -9.09
CA LEU A 72 10.33 29.04 -10.04
C LEU A 72 9.01 28.66 -9.35
N PHE A 73 9.08 28.35 -8.06
CA PHE A 73 7.92 28.07 -7.22
C PHE A 73 7.47 29.29 -6.39
N ASP A 74 8.14 30.44 -6.54
CA ASP A 74 7.74 31.67 -5.88
C ASP A 74 6.58 32.32 -6.65
N ASN A 75 5.62 32.89 -5.91
CA ASN A 75 4.46 33.60 -6.47
C ASN A 75 3.59 32.75 -7.43
N LEU A 76 3.45 31.45 -7.17
CA LEU A 76 2.51 30.61 -7.89
C LEU A 76 1.08 31.17 -7.78
N ARG A 77 0.31 31.04 -8.85
CA ARG A 77 -1.09 31.45 -8.85
C ARG A 77 -1.85 30.70 -7.76
N GLY A 78 -2.38 31.43 -6.78
CA GLY A 78 -3.08 30.85 -5.63
C GLY A 78 -2.17 30.43 -4.47
N ALA A 79 -0.87 30.76 -4.49
CA ALA A 79 0.02 30.56 -3.36
C ALA A 79 -0.55 31.25 -2.10
N GLY A 80 -0.65 30.48 -1.01
CA GLY A 80 -1.21 30.95 0.27
C GLY A 80 -2.73 31.13 0.31
N GLN A 81 -3.44 30.91 -0.80
CA GLN A 81 -4.91 30.95 -0.83
C GLN A 81 -5.48 29.56 -0.53
N PRO A 82 -6.65 29.46 0.14
CA PRO A 82 -7.34 28.19 0.30
C PRO A 82 -7.67 27.56 -1.06
N LEU A 83 -7.41 26.26 -1.19
CA LEU A 83 -7.77 25.52 -2.40
C LEU A 83 -9.29 25.39 -2.51
N ASN A 84 -9.86 25.74 -3.66
CA ASN A 84 -11.28 25.53 -3.91
C ASN A 84 -11.54 24.06 -4.26
N LEU A 85 -12.03 23.29 -3.28
CA LEU A 85 -12.30 21.87 -3.42
C LEU A 85 -13.66 21.56 -4.08
N ASP A 86 -14.48 22.58 -4.35
CA ASP A 86 -15.83 22.42 -4.93
C ASP A 86 -15.85 22.56 -6.45
N GLU A 87 -14.68 22.70 -7.07
CA GLU A 87 -14.58 22.76 -8.52
C GLU A 87 -14.72 21.39 -9.15
N ASP A 88 -15.96 21.04 -9.50
CA ASP A 88 -16.29 19.93 -10.40
C ASP A 88 -15.84 20.21 -11.85
N ARG A 89 -14.71 20.92 -12.06
CA ARG A 89 -14.22 21.38 -13.37
C ARG A 89 -13.96 20.25 -14.35
N PHE A 90 -13.61 19.08 -13.83
CA PHE A 90 -13.33 17.88 -14.61
C PHE A 90 -14.50 16.91 -14.69
N VAL A 91 -15.64 17.25 -14.08
CA VAL A 91 -16.85 16.45 -14.15
C VAL A 91 -17.68 16.94 -15.34
N PRO A 92 -18.15 16.05 -16.23
CA PRO A 92 -19.13 16.39 -17.27
C PRO A 92 -20.40 17.03 -16.69
N ASP A 93 -20.98 18.02 -17.37
CA ASP A 93 -22.13 18.80 -16.86
C ASP A 93 -23.34 17.95 -16.48
N ASP A 94 -23.58 16.86 -17.21
CA ASP A 94 -24.63 15.87 -16.97
C ASP A 94 -24.41 15.07 -15.68
N MET A 95 -23.17 14.91 -15.23
CA MET A 95 -22.82 14.15 -14.02
C MET A 95 -22.66 15.02 -12.77
N LYS A 96 -22.45 16.35 -12.92
CA LYS A 96 -22.23 17.27 -11.79
C LYS A 96 -23.34 17.21 -10.74
N MET A 97 -24.59 17.27 -11.19
CA MET A 97 -25.73 17.27 -10.26
C MET A 97 -25.82 15.95 -9.48
N ALA A 98 -25.63 14.82 -10.17
CA ALA A 98 -25.65 13.50 -9.54
C ALA A 98 -24.54 13.36 -8.47
N PHE A 99 -23.31 13.76 -8.79
CA PHE A 99 -22.21 13.70 -7.84
C PHE A 99 -22.36 14.68 -6.67
N ARG A 100 -22.93 15.87 -6.89
CA ARG A 100 -23.26 16.81 -5.79
C ARG A 100 -24.34 16.26 -4.86
N MET A 101 -25.38 15.64 -5.39
CA MET A 101 -26.42 14.99 -4.59
C MET A 101 -25.85 13.85 -3.75
N LEU A 102 -25.00 13.01 -4.33
CA LEU A 102 -24.30 11.96 -3.59
C LEU A 102 -23.46 12.56 -2.47
N ARG A 103 -22.64 13.57 -2.78
CA ARG A 103 -21.78 14.26 -1.80
C ARG A 103 -22.58 14.89 -0.67
N SER A 104 -23.70 15.57 -0.97
CA SER A 104 -24.54 16.20 0.05
C SER A 104 -25.24 15.18 0.96
N SER A 105 -25.51 13.98 0.45
CA SER A 105 -26.03 12.85 1.24
C SER A 105 -24.95 12.06 2.01
N GLY A 106 -23.67 12.43 1.86
CA GLY A 106 -22.55 11.70 2.46
C GLY A 106 -22.24 10.36 1.77
N LEU A 107 -22.76 10.14 0.56
CA LEU A 107 -22.56 8.92 -0.22
C LEU A 107 -21.52 9.14 -1.32
N ALA A 108 -20.79 8.09 -1.66
CA ALA A 108 -19.87 8.10 -2.78
C ALA A 108 -20.51 7.42 -4.01
N PRO A 109 -20.05 7.74 -5.23
CA PRO A 109 -20.39 6.94 -6.40
C PRO A 109 -19.95 5.48 -6.23
N LEU A 110 -20.73 4.54 -6.75
CA LEU A 110 -20.48 3.10 -6.60
C LEU A 110 -19.05 2.67 -6.96
N TRP A 111 -18.49 3.23 -8.03
CA TRP A 111 -17.13 2.92 -8.46
C TRP A 111 -16.06 3.39 -7.46
N VAL A 112 -16.32 4.44 -6.68
CA VAL A 112 -15.42 4.88 -5.59
C VAL A 112 -15.44 3.85 -4.46
N ASP A 113 -16.64 3.44 -4.03
CA ASP A 113 -16.80 2.47 -2.95
C ASP A 113 -16.23 1.10 -3.33
N MET A 114 -16.48 0.64 -4.56
CA MET A 114 -15.88 -0.60 -5.08
C MET A 114 -14.34 -0.52 -5.11
N ASN A 115 -13.79 0.62 -5.54
CA ASN A 115 -12.33 0.81 -5.52
C ASN A 115 -11.76 0.80 -4.09
N LYS A 116 -12.52 1.29 -3.11
CA LYS A 116 -12.13 1.23 -1.70
C LYS A 116 -12.11 -0.22 -1.22
N GLU A 117 -13.18 -0.99 -1.46
CA GLU A 117 -13.26 -2.43 -1.12
C GLU A 117 -12.09 -3.21 -1.74
N ILE A 118 -11.80 -3.00 -3.03
CA ILE A 118 -10.68 -3.64 -3.73
C ILE A 118 -9.34 -3.32 -3.05
N ARG A 119 -9.09 -2.05 -2.67
CA ARG A 119 -7.85 -1.65 -2.00
C ARG A 119 -7.72 -2.28 -0.62
N GLU A 120 -8.81 -2.35 0.13
CA GLU A 120 -8.85 -3.00 1.44
C GLU A 120 -8.54 -4.50 1.33
N ASP A 121 -9.09 -5.18 0.34
CA ASP A 121 -8.83 -6.59 0.08
C ASP A 121 -7.40 -6.86 -0.36
N ILE A 122 -6.83 -6.00 -1.22
CA ILE A 122 -5.42 -6.05 -1.59
C ILE A 122 -4.54 -5.89 -0.34
N ALA A 123 -4.84 -4.91 0.53
CA ALA A 123 -4.10 -4.69 1.76
C ALA A 123 -4.20 -5.90 2.71
N ARG A 124 -5.39 -6.49 2.85
CA ARG A 124 -5.63 -7.71 3.63
C ARG A 124 -4.81 -8.88 3.11
N MET A 125 -4.79 -9.08 1.80
CA MET A 125 -3.99 -10.11 1.13
C MET A 125 -2.49 -9.90 1.39
N HIS A 126 -2.00 -8.67 1.30
CA HIS A 126 -0.60 -8.36 1.58
C HIS A 126 -0.22 -8.69 3.03
N ARG A 127 -1.06 -8.31 4.01
CA ARG A 127 -0.84 -8.65 5.43
C ARG A 127 -0.83 -10.16 5.65
N PHE A 128 -1.79 -10.88 5.08
CA PHE A 128 -1.84 -12.34 5.17
C PHE A 128 -0.58 -12.99 4.58
N ARG A 129 -0.15 -12.53 3.39
CA ARG A 129 1.07 -13.05 2.76
C ARG A 129 2.30 -12.81 3.61
N ALA A 130 2.45 -11.61 4.18
CA ALA A 130 3.56 -11.28 5.06
C ALA A 130 3.54 -12.15 6.33
N HIS A 131 2.36 -12.35 6.92
CA HIS A 131 2.19 -13.23 8.07
C HIS A 131 2.60 -14.67 7.76
N VAL A 132 2.03 -15.27 6.71
CA VAL A 132 2.39 -16.64 6.28
C VAL A 132 3.89 -16.75 6.02
N HIS A 133 4.48 -15.77 5.35
CA HIS A 133 5.92 -15.74 5.09
C HIS A 133 6.75 -15.68 6.39
N SER A 134 6.33 -14.89 7.37
CA SER A 134 6.99 -14.78 8.67
C SER A 134 6.89 -16.09 9.48
N GLN A 135 5.78 -16.83 9.38
CA GLN A 135 5.60 -18.12 10.03
C GLN A 135 6.38 -19.21 9.29
N TRP A 136 6.47 -19.14 7.96
CA TRP A 136 7.18 -20.11 7.12
C TRP A 136 8.66 -20.26 7.48
N THR A 137 9.31 -19.19 7.97
CA THR A 137 10.70 -19.24 8.44
C THR A 137 10.88 -20.05 9.73
N ARG A 138 9.81 -20.25 10.51
CA ARG A 138 9.82 -20.99 11.78
C ARG A 138 9.45 -22.47 11.65
N ILE A 139 9.00 -22.89 10.48
CA ILE A 139 8.48 -24.25 10.25
C ILE A 139 9.59 -25.21 9.80
N SER A 140 9.61 -26.43 10.35
CA SER A 140 10.56 -27.50 9.96
C SER A 140 10.37 -27.93 8.50
N SER A 141 11.35 -28.62 7.90
CA SER A 141 11.26 -29.04 6.48
C SER A 141 10.13 -30.04 6.22
N ILE A 142 9.89 -30.97 7.15
CA ILE A 142 8.85 -32.01 7.05
C ILE A 142 7.45 -31.38 7.07
N GLU A 143 7.23 -30.46 8.00
CA GLU A 143 5.95 -29.77 8.17
C GLU A 143 5.63 -28.85 6.96
N ARG A 144 6.66 -28.32 6.28
CA ARG A 144 6.50 -27.54 5.04
C ARG A 144 6.05 -28.40 3.86
N GLU A 145 6.56 -29.62 3.75
CA GLU A 145 6.21 -30.56 2.68
C GLU A 145 4.74 -31.01 2.80
N HIS A 146 4.32 -31.40 4.02
CA HIS A 146 2.94 -31.80 4.28
C HIS A 146 1.93 -30.69 3.96
N ARG A 147 2.19 -29.45 4.40
CA ARG A 147 1.31 -28.31 4.07
C ARG A 147 1.27 -28.03 2.57
N ARG A 148 2.39 -28.17 1.86
CA ARG A 148 2.44 -27.95 0.41
C ARG A 148 1.52 -28.92 -0.33
N ASP A 149 1.54 -30.19 0.06
CA ASP A 149 0.67 -31.21 -0.55
C ASP A 149 -0.80 -30.94 -0.26
N GLU A 150 -1.14 -30.57 0.99
CA GLU A 150 -2.49 -30.13 1.36
C GLU A 150 -2.96 -28.94 0.51
N TYR A 151 -2.11 -27.92 0.35
CA TYR A 151 -2.43 -26.75 -0.49
C TYR A 151 -2.66 -27.13 -1.95
N VAL A 152 -1.84 -28.01 -2.52
CA VAL A 152 -1.99 -28.45 -3.91
C VAL A 152 -3.30 -29.21 -4.11
N GLN A 153 -3.69 -30.07 -3.17
CA GLN A 153 -4.97 -30.77 -3.24
C GLN A 153 -6.14 -29.80 -3.12
N ARG A 154 -6.08 -28.85 -2.19
CA ARG A 154 -7.12 -27.85 -2.01
C ARG A 154 -7.32 -26.95 -3.23
N VAL A 155 -6.23 -26.58 -3.93
CA VAL A 155 -6.32 -25.82 -5.19
C VAL A 155 -6.96 -26.66 -6.29
N LYS A 156 -6.67 -27.97 -6.35
CA LYS A 156 -7.32 -28.88 -7.31
C LYS A 156 -8.82 -28.98 -7.06
N GLU A 157 -9.25 -29.08 -5.80
CA GLU A 157 -10.67 -29.12 -5.41
C GLU A 157 -11.43 -27.82 -5.72
N ILE A 158 -10.77 -26.67 -5.63
CA ILE A 158 -11.39 -25.36 -5.93
C ILE A 158 -11.56 -25.17 -7.45
N ASN A 159 -10.62 -25.71 -8.25
CA ASN A 159 -10.61 -25.56 -9.70
C ASN A 159 -11.33 -26.69 -10.45
N SER A 160 -11.73 -27.76 -9.77
CA SER A 160 -12.54 -28.87 -10.31
C SER A 160 -14.03 -28.55 -10.24
#